data_AF-A0AAU0KUI8-F1
#
_entry.id   AF-A0AAU0KUI8-F1
#
_cell.length_a   1.000
_cell.length_b   1.000
_cell.length_c   1.000
_cell.angle_alpha   90.00
_cell.angle_beta   90.00
_cell.angle_gamma   90.00
#
_symmetry.space_group_name_H-M   'P 1'
#
loop_
_entity.id
_entity.type
_entity.pdbx_description
1 polymer ?
#
loop_
_entity_poly.entity_id
_entity_poly.type
_entity_poly.pdbx_seq_one_letter_code
_entity_poly.pdbx_strand_id
1 'polypeptide(L)'
;MSKQFEELKAAALAIGHERWVQDGSSVNTENYMIANGEMCCDHIGCFESVNGESPHAKYVAAASPAVVLELLAALAQEERAELAEQCCKELEESLGVANSATQVWRERAEAAEKSLTASREVVSLYDGKLNEAERRIAELEQRLQQPIKIKQYDEFAICHITGASDDYCKGWIDGRNSATNDAKKAGFTVEGE
;
A
#
# COMPACT_ATOMS: atom_id res chain seq x y z
N MET A 1 -38.65 -8.24 2.72
CA MET A 1 -40.00 -8.84 2.86
C MET A 1 -40.85 -8.15 3.93
N SER A 2 -42.14 -7.91 3.66
CA SER A 2 -43.06 -7.24 4.61
C SER A 2 -43.67 -8.24 5.62
N LYS A 3 -44.19 -7.75 6.74
CA LYS A 3 -44.87 -8.57 7.76
C LYS A 3 -45.98 -9.47 7.19
N GLN A 4 -46.70 -8.97 6.18
CA GLN A 4 -47.80 -9.69 5.52
C GLN A 4 -47.31 -10.93 4.74
N PHE A 5 -46.10 -10.88 4.18
CA PHE A 5 -45.52 -12.02 3.46
C PHE A 5 -45.17 -13.17 4.42
N GLU A 6 -44.63 -12.84 5.59
CA GLU A 6 -44.32 -13.84 6.61
C GLU A 6 -45.59 -14.44 7.22
N GLU A 7 -46.63 -13.64 7.44
CA GLU A 7 -47.95 -14.11 7.89
C GLU A 7 -48.59 -15.05 6.85
N LEU A 8 -48.55 -14.67 5.56
CA LEU A 8 -49.08 -15.50 4.47
C LEU A 8 -48.30 -16.81 4.31
N LYS A 9 -46.97 -16.76 4.41
CA LYS A 9 -46.11 -17.94 4.39
C LYS A 9 -46.42 -18.88 5.56
N ALA A 10 -46.57 -18.34 6.76
CA ALA A 10 -46.91 -19.13 7.94
C ALA A 10 -48.29 -19.80 7.81
N ALA A 11 -49.28 -19.06 7.30
CA ALA A 11 -50.61 -19.60 7.03
C ALA A 11 -50.58 -20.72 5.97
N ALA A 12 -49.85 -20.52 4.86
CA ALA A 12 -49.71 -21.52 3.81
C ALA A 12 -48.96 -22.77 4.29
N LEU A 13 -47.90 -22.62 5.10
CA LEU A 13 -47.19 -23.74 5.71
C LEU A 13 -48.04 -24.53 6.71
N ALA A 14 -48.93 -23.86 7.44
CA ALA A 14 -49.83 -24.50 8.40
C ALA A 14 -50.89 -25.37 7.71
N ILE A 15 -51.33 -24.97 6.51
CA ILE A 15 -52.26 -25.74 5.68
C ILE A 15 -51.50 -26.86 4.92
N GLY A 16 -50.25 -26.61 4.53
CA GLY A 16 -49.37 -27.58 3.86
C GLY A 16 -49.32 -27.41 2.34
N HIS A 17 -48.82 -28.42 1.62
CA HIS A 17 -48.73 -28.42 0.16
C HIS A 17 -50.03 -28.88 -0.52
N GLU A 18 -51.17 -28.57 0.09
CA GLU A 18 -52.47 -28.94 -0.45
C GLU A 18 -52.73 -28.17 -1.75
N ARG A 19 -53.23 -28.90 -2.74
CA ARG A 19 -53.73 -28.35 -3.99
C ARG A 19 -55.22 -28.17 -3.88
N TRP A 20 -55.70 -27.04 -4.36
CA TRP A 20 -57.12 -26.73 -4.38
C TRP A 20 -57.65 -26.92 -5.81
N VAL A 21 -58.77 -27.60 -5.94
CA VAL A 21 -59.40 -27.95 -7.21
C VAL A 21 -60.73 -27.23 -7.31
N GLN A 22 -60.97 -26.62 -8.48
CA GLN A 22 -62.25 -26.01 -8.81
C GLN A 22 -63.23 -27.08 -9.30
N ASP A 23 -64.43 -27.09 -8.74
CA ASP A 23 -65.58 -27.84 -9.24
C ASP A 23 -66.78 -26.90 -9.37
N GLY A 24 -67.07 -26.47 -10.60
CA GLY A 24 -68.08 -25.44 -10.89
C GLY A 24 -67.77 -24.11 -10.18
N SER A 25 -68.69 -23.67 -9.31
CA SER A 25 -68.54 -22.49 -8.46
C SER A 25 -67.81 -22.76 -7.14
N SER A 26 -67.48 -24.01 -6.82
CA SER A 26 -66.87 -24.39 -5.54
C SER A 26 -65.38 -24.67 -5.68
N VAL A 27 -64.65 -24.47 -4.59
CA VAL A 27 -63.24 -24.85 -4.44
C VAL A 27 -63.13 -25.83 -3.28
N ASN A 28 -62.48 -26.96 -3.51
CA ASN A 28 -62.23 -28.01 -2.52
C ASN A 28 -60.75 -28.38 -2.53
N THR A 29 -60.27 -29.07 -1.50
CA THR A 29 -58.93 -29.71 -1.56
C THR A 29 -58.93 -30.84 -2.58
N GLU A 30 -57.74 -31.24 -3.05
CA GLU A 30 -57.57 -32.55 -3.68
C GLU A 30 -58.08 -33.66 -2.74
N ASN A 31 -58.65 -34.71 -3.33
CA ASN A 31 -59.19 -35.80 -2.54
C ASN A 31 -58.05 -36.54 -1.83
N TYR A 32 -58.21 -36.79 -0.53
CA TYR A 32 -57.25 -37.52 0.29
C TYR A 32 -57.93 -38.70 0.99
N MET A 33 -57.12 -39.70 1.34
CA MET A 33 -57.58 -40.89 2.06
C MET A 33 -57.42 -40.69 3.55
N ILE A 34 -58.49 -40.91 4.32
CA ILE A 34 -58.44 -40.95 5.78
C ILE A 34 -58.22 -42.37 6.31
N ALA A 35 -57.90 -42.51 7.59
CA ALA A 35 -57.42 -43.77 8.19
C ALA A 35 -58.39 -44.97 8.07
N ASN A 36 -59.67 -44.74 7.83
CA ASN A 36 -60.68 -45.78 7.61
C ASN A 36 -60.79 -46.23 6.13
N GLY A 37 -60.02 -45.64 5.22
CA GLY A 37 -60.04 -45.96 3.79
C GLY A 37 -61.08 -45.20 2.97
N GLU A 38 -61.76 -44.20 3.54
CA GLU A 38 -62.69 -43.34 2.81
C GLU A 38 -61.94 -42.18 2.12
N MET A 39 -62.39 -41.82 0.93
CA MET A 39 -61.94 -40.60 0.23
C MET A 39 -62.69 -39.40 0.81
N CYS A 40 -61.95 -38.39 1.27
CA CYS A 40 -62.48 -37.13 1.76
C CYS A 40 -61.87 -35.95 0.98
N CYS A 41 -62.55 -34.81 1.04
CA CYS A 41 -62.02 -33.51 0.64
C CYS A 41 -62.59 -32.45 1.57
N ASP A 42 -61.83 -31.37 1.80
CA ASP A 42 -62.30 -30.23 2.56
C ASP A 42 -62.89 -29.18 1.61
N HIS A 43 -64.06 -28.65 1.99
CA HIS A 43 -64.71 -27.57 1.25
C HIS A 43 -64.10 -26.23 1.65
N ILE A 44 -63.44 -25.55 0.71
CA ILE A 44 -62.76 -24.27 0.95
C ILE A 44 -63.74 -23.11 0.81
N GLY A 45 -64.62 -23.16 -0.20
CA GLY A 45 -65.67 -22.16 -0.35
C GLY A 45 -66.48 -22.29 -1.65
N CYS A 46 -67.66 -21.67 -1.64
CA CYS A 46 -68.53 -21.55 -2.80
C CYS A 46 -68.58 -20.10 -3.28
N PHE A 47 -68.31 -19.90 -4.57
CA PHE A 47 -68.23 -18.61 -5.23
C PHE A 47 -69.31 -18.52 -6.30
N GLU A 48 -70.55 -18.36 -5.85
CA GLU A 48 -71.68 -18.16 -6.76
C GLU A 48 -71.68 -16.74 -7.33
N SER A 49 -72.12 -16.61 -8.59
CA SER A 49 -72.46 -15.31 -9.15
C SER A 49 -73.92 -15.33 -9.58
N VAL A 50 -74.59 -14.19 -9.42
CA VAL A 50 -76.04 -14.08 -9.66
C VAL A 50 -76.41 -14.36 -11.14
N ASN A 51 -75.46 -14.31 -12.08
CA ASN A 51 -75.72 -14.42 -13.52
C ASN A 51 -74.61 -15.17 -14.34
N GLY A 52 -73.87 -16.12 -13.76
CA GLY A 52 -72.85 -16.88 -14.51
C GLY A 52 -71.77 -17.56 -13.65
N GLU A 53 -70.72 -18.06 -14.31
CA GLU A 53 -69.54 -18.62 -13.63
C GLU A 53 -68.71 -17.50 -12.98
N SER A 54 -68.31 -17.68 -11.71
CA SER A 54 -67.49 -16.72 -10.99
C SER A 54 -65.99 -16.96 -11.25
N PRO A 55 -65.22 -15.95 -11.69
CA PRO A 55 -63.78 -16.10 -11.87
C PRO A 55 -63.02 -16.28 -10.54
N HIS A 56 -63.66 -16.00 -9.41
CA HIS A 56 -63.07 -16.10 -8.08
C HIS A 56 -62.74 -17.54 -7.70
N ALA A 57 -63.61 -18.51 -8.03
CA ALA A 57 -63.33 -19.93 -7.76
C ALA A 57 -62.04 -20.38 -8.45
N LYS A 58 -61.89 -20.00 -9.72
CA LYS A 58 -60.69 -20.29 -10.51
C LYS A 58 -59.44 -19.63 -9.95
N TYR A 59 -59.54 -18.35 -9.56
CA TYR A 59 -58.42 -17.62 -8.95
C TYR A 59 -57.99 -18.24 -7.61
N VAL A 60 -58.95 -18.54 -6.73
CA VAL A 60 -58.69 -19.13 -5.41
C VAL A 60 -58.08 -20.53 -5.55
N ALA A 61 -58.61 -21.38 -6.44
CA ALA A 61 -58.01 -22.69 -6.73
C ALA A 61 -56.56 -22.58 -7.25
N ALA A 62 -56.31 -21.63 -8.16
CA ALA A 62 -54.95 -21.37 -8.67
C ALA A 62 -54.01 -20.81 -7.58
N ALA A 63 -54.52 -20.04 -6.63
CA ALA A 63 -53.80 -19.48 -5.49
C ALA A 63 -53.77 -20.44 -4.28
N SER A 64 -53.75 -21.75 -4.53
CA SER A 64 -53.60 -22.76 -3.48
C SER A 64 -52.34 -22.54 -2.62
N PRO A 65 -52.33 -23.00 -1.36
CA PRO A 65 -51.18 -22.89 -0.47
C PRO A 65 -49.85 -23.36 -1.10
N ALA A 66 -49.88 -24.46 -1.87
CA ALA A 66 -48.73 -24.97 -2.60
C ALA A 66 -48.15 -23.94 -3.59
N VAL A 67 -49.02 -23.34 -4.42
CA VAL A 67 -48.60 -22.33 -5.42
C VAL A 67 -48.12 -21.05 -4.75
N VAL A 68 -48.78 -20.62 -3.67
CA VAL A 68 -48.34 -19.44 -2.89
C VAL A 68 -46.93 -19.66 -2.33
N LEU A 69 -46.64 -20.83 -1.77
CA LEU A 69 -45.30 -21.15 -1.26
C LEU A 69 -44.24 -21.17 -2.37
N GLU A 70 -44.56 -21.71 -3.56
CA GLU A 70 -43.67 -21.68 -4.72
C GLU A 70 -43.36 -20.24 -5.18
N LEU A 71 -44.39 -19.39 -5.26
CA LEU A 71 -44.22 -17.98 -5.62
C LEU A 71 -43.39 -17.21 -4.59
N LEU A 72 -43.61 -17.46 -3.30
CA LEU A 72 -42.82 -16.86 -2.23
C LEU A 72 -41.36 -17.32 -2.26
N ALA A 73 -41.13 -18.60 -2.59
CA ALA A 73 -39.78 -19.14 -2.74
C ALA A 73 -39.06 -18.51 -3.96
N ALA A 74 -39.76 -18.34 -5.08
CA ALA A 74 -39.24 -17.69 -6.27
C ALA A 74 -38.88 -16.22 -5.99
N LEU A 75 -39.77 -15.47 -5.34
CA LEU A 75 -39.52 -14.08 -4.97
C LEU A 75 -38.32 -13.95 -4.01
N ALA A 76 -38.25 -14.81 -2.99
CA ALA A 76 -37.10 -14.82 -2.08
C ALA A 76 -35.79 -15.17 -2.80
N GLN A 77 -35.85 -15.98 -3.86
CA GLN A 77 -34.68 -16.30 -4.67
C GLN A 77 -34.24 -15.10 -5.52
N GLU A 78 -35.20 -14.36 -6.08
CA GLU A 78 -34.94 -13.14 -6.84
C GLU A 78 -34.34 -12.04 -5.95
N GLU A 79 -34.93 -11.76 -4.78
CA GLU A 79 -34.37 -10.80 -3.80
C GLU A 79 -32.93 -11.18 -3.41
N ARG A 80 -32.64 -12.48 -3.21
CA ARG A 80 -31.28 -12.96 -2.93
C ARG A 80 -30.32 -12.75 -4.11
N ALA A 81 -30.78 -12.96 -5.33
CA ALA A 81 -29.98 -12.77 -6.53
C ALA A 81 -29.63 -11.29 -6.73
N GLU A 82 -30.60 -10.38 -6.54
CA GLU A 82 -30.38 -8.94 -6.60
C GLU A 82 -29.37 -8.46 -5.55
N LEU A 83 -29.51 -8.93 -4.30
CA LEU A 83 -28.56 -8.62 -3.23
C LEU A 83 -27.15 -9.15 -3.53
N ALA A 84 -27.05 -10.35 -4.10
CA ALA A 84 -25.77 -10.92 -4.51
C ALA A 84 -25.12 -10.09 -5.62
N GLU A 85 -25.91 -9.64 -6.61
CA GLU A 85 -25.41 -8.77 -7.69
C GLU A 85 -24.92 -7.43 -7.15
N GLN A 86 -25.68 -6.80 -6.25
CA GLN A 86 -25.28 -5.56 -5.58
C GLN A 86 -23.96 -5.74 -4.81
N CYS A 87 -23.85 -6.82 -4.02
CA CYS A 87 -22.63 -7.13 -3.27
C CYS A 87 -21.43 -7.36 -4.20
N CYS A 88 -21.62 -8.05 -5.32
CA CYS A 88 -20.56 -8.22 -6.32
C CYS A 88 -20.09 -6.88 -6.89
N LYS A 89 -21.01 -5.97 -7.24
CA LYS A 89 -20.65 -4.63 -7.75
C LYS A 89 -19.83 -3.83 -6.73
N GLU A 90 -20.25 -3.82 -5.46
CA GLU A 90 -19.50 -3.14 -4.39
C GLU A 90 -18.09 -3.73 -4.18
N LEU A 91 -17.95 -5.06 -4.29
CA LEU A 91 -16.67 -5.74 -4.19
C LEU A 91 -15.76 -5.40 -5.40
N GLU A 92 -16.31 -5.33 -6.60
CA GLU A 92 -15.56 -4.94 -7.81
C GLU A 92 -15.06 -3.49 -7.72
N GLU A 93 -15.90 -2.57 -7.24
CA GLU A 93 -15.50 -1.17 -6.99
C GLU A 93 -14.40 -1.09 -5.94
N SER A 94 -14.57 -1.80 -4.82
CA SER A 94 -13.58 -1.86 -3.73
C SER A 94 -12.26 -2.44 -4.20
N LEU A 95 -12.30 -3.49 -5.03
CA LEU A 95 -11.13 -4.10 -5.64
C LEU A 95 -10.44 -3.12 -6.60
N GLY A 96 -11.21 -2.36 -7.39
CA GLY A 96 -10.69 -1.30 -8.26
C GLY A 96 -9.90 -0.24 -7.49
N VAL A 97 -10.45 0.22 -6.36
CA VAL A 97 -9.78 1.19 -5.47
C VAL A 97 -8.51 0.59 -4.87
N ALA A 98 -8.57 -0.65 -4.37
CA ALA A 98 -7.42 -1.33 -3.78
C ALA A 98 -6.28 -1.55 -4.80
N ASN A 99 -6.62 -1.94 -6.04
CA ASN A 99 -5.66 -2.11 -7.12
C ASN A 99 -4.98 -0.79 -7.49
N SER A 100 -5.76 0.30 -7.59
CA SER A 100 -5.23 1.63 -7.89
C SER A 100 -4.29 2.12 -6.79
N ALA A 101 -4.66 1.94 -5.51
CA ALA A 101 -3.79 2.27 -4.38
C ALA A 101 -2.49 1.45 -4.43
N THR A 102 -2.58 0.14 -4.69
CA THR A 102 -1.43 -0.76 -4.81
C THR A 102 -0.48 -0.33 -5.93
N GLN A 103 -1.02 0.11 -7.06
CA GLN A 103 -0.21 0.64 -8.16
C GLN A 103 0.57 1.90 -7.74
N VAL A 104 -0.10 2.86 -7.10
CA VAL A 104 0.56 4.08 -6.59
C VAL A 104 1.68 3.75 -5.60
N TRP A 105 1.45 2.79 -4.70
CA TRP A 105 2.48 2.34 -3.76
C TRP A 105 3.67 1.70 -4.47
N ARG A 106 3.43 0.91 -5.51
CA ARG A 106 4.50 0.30 -6.31
C ARG A 106 5.36 1.36 -7.01
N GLU A 107 4.73 2.33 -7.66
CA GLU A 107 5.43 3.43 -8.34
C GLU A 107 6.27 4.26 -7.34
N ARG A 108 5.73 4.53 -6.14
CA ARG A 108 6.46 5.21 -5.07
C ARG A 108 7.65 4.40 -4.56
N ALA A 109 7.50 3.08 -4.41
CA ALA A 109 8.57 2.20 -3.98
C ALA A 109 9.71 2.18 -5.02
N GLU A 110 9.38 2.04 -6.31
CA GLU A 110 10.37 2.09 -7.39
C GLU A 110 11.10 3.44 -7.45
N ALA A 111 10.38 4.55 -7.27
CA ALA A 111 10.98 5.88 -7.22
C ALA A 111 11.92 6.05 -6.01
N ALA A 112 11.52 5.52 -4.85
CA ALA A 112 12.35 5.53 -3.64
C ALA A 112 13.63 4.69 -3.81
N GLU A 113 13.54 3.51 -4.45
CA GLU A 113 14.71 2.67 -4.73
C GLU A 113 15.70 3.35 -5.68
N LYS A 114 15.21 4.02 -6.73
CA LYS A 114 16.05 4.83 -7.64
C LYS A 114 16.74 5.96 -6.89
N SER A 115 16.00 6.69 -6.04
CA SER A 115 16.56 7.78 -5.23
C SER A 115 17.60 7.28 -4.23
N LEU A 116 17.37 6.13 -3.59
CA LEU A 116 18.32 5.50 -2.67
C LEU A 116 19.59 5.08 -3.39
N THR A 117 19.46 4.51 -4.58
CA THR A 117 20.61 4.11 -5.42
C THR A 117 21.46 5.32 -5.80
N ALA A 118 20.84 6.39 -6.30
CA ALA A 118 21.54 7.63 -6.61
C ALA A 118 22.23 8.24 -5.37
N SER A 119 21.56 8.20 -4.21
CA SER A 119 22.14 8.67 -2.95
C SER A 119 23.36 7.85 -2.53
N ARG A 120 23.33 6.52 -2.70
CA ARG A 120 24.47 5.63 -2.43
C ARG A 120 25.65 5.94 -3.33
N GLU A 121 25.42 6.19 -4.62
CA GLU A 121 26.47 6.58 -5.56
C GLU A 121 27.13 7.89 -5.14
N VAL A 122 26.33 8.89 -4.77
CA VAL A 122 26.84 10.18 -4.28
C VAL A 122 27.69 9.99 -3.01
N VAL A 123 27.22 9.19 -2.05
CA VAL A 123 27.98 8.89 -0.83
C VAL A 123 29.30 8.21 -1.18
N SER A 124 29.31 7.21 -2.07
CA SER A 124 30.54 6.53 -2.50
C SER A 124 31.53 7.49 -3.18
N LEU A 125 31.05 8.44 -3.98
CA LEU A 125 31.90 9.46 -4.60
C LEU A 125 32.54 10.39 -3.56
N TYR A 126 31.77 10.83 -2.56
CA TYR A 126 32.29 11.69 -1.50
C TYR A 126 33.27 10.96 -0.59
N ASP A 127 33.02 9.68 -0.30
CA ASP A 127 33.94 8.84 0.47
C ASP A 127 35.30 8.71 -0.24
N GLY A 128 35.30 8.48 -1.55
CA GLY A 128 36.53 8.48 -2.35
C GLY A 128 37.28 9.82 -2.33
N LYS A 129 36.57 10.94 -2.43
CA LYS A 129 37.17 12.28 -2.34
C LYS A 129 37.73 12.59 -0.95
N LEU A 130 37.04 12.14 0.10
CA LEU A 130 37.47 12.33 1.48
C LEU A 130 38.78 11.56 1.72
N ASN A 131 38.82 10.28 1.32
CA ASN A 131 40.02 9.46 1.42
C ASN A 131 41.22 10.07 0.66
N GLU A 132 41.00 10.61 -0.54
CA GLU A 132 42.06 11.28 -1.30
C GLU A 132 42.54 12.58 -0.62
N ALA A 133 41.61 13.37 -0.08
CA ALA A 133 41.93 14.60 0.64
C ALA A 133 42.73 14.29 1.92
N GLU A 134 42.32 13.28 2.68
CA GLU A 134 43.04 12.82 3.87
C GLU A 134 44.45 12.35 3.52
N ARG A 135 44.60 11.57 2.44
CA ARG A 135 45.92 11.15 1.95
C ARG A 135 46.81 12.36 1.59
N ARG A 136 46.24 13.35 0.89
CA ARG A 136 46.99 14.55 0.49
C ARG A 136 47.38 15.40 1.69
N ILE A 137 46.51 15.52 2.69
CA ILE A 137 46.82 16.20 3.95
C ILE A 137 47.98 15.49 4.65
N ALA A 138 47.92 14.16 4.80
CA ALA A 138 49.00 13.39 5.41
C ALA A 138 50.34 13.56 4.68
N GLU A 139 50.35 13.58 3.34
CA GLU A 139 51.57 13.85 2.55
C GLU A 139 52.12 15.26 2.81
N LEU A 140 51.25 16.27 2.86
CA LEU A 140 51.65 17.65 3.13
C LEU A 140 52.16 17.81 4.56
N GLU A 141 51.52 17.18 5.53
CA GLU A 141 51.96 17.13 6.92
C GLU A 141 53.35 16.47 7.03
N GLN A 142 53.57 15.35 6.34
CA GLN A 142 54.88 14.71 6.29
C GLN A 142 55.95 15.62 5.67
N ARG A 143 55.62 16.35 4.61
CA ARG A 143 56.54 17.32 3.99
C ARG A 143 56.86 18.49 4.91
N LEU A 144 55.89 18.98 5.68
CA LEU A 144 56.09 20.04 6.67
C LEU A 144 56.95 19.60 7.86
N GLN A 145 56.95 18.31 8.19
CA GLN A 145 57.84 17.74 9.21
C GLN A 145 59.32 17.67 8.77
N GLN A 146 59.63 17.82 7.48
CA GLN A 146 61.01 17.79 7.02
C GLN A 146 61.74 19.09 7.39
N PRO A 147 62.96 19.01 7.98
CA PRO A 147 63.74 20.20 8.28
C PRO A 147 64.04 21.01 7.03
N ILE A 148 63.87 22.33 7.11
CA ILE A 148 64.26 23.24 6.02
C ILE A 148 65.77 23.44 6.01
N LYS A 149 66.38 23.45 4.82
CA LYS A 149 67.81 23.69 4.69
C LYS A 149 68.11 25.17 4.55
N ILE A 150 68.79 25.74 5.54
CA ILE A 150 69.41 27.07 5.44
C ILE A 150 70.93 26.85 5.32
N LYS A 151 71.49 27.06 4.13
CA LYS A 151 72.92 26.83 3.89
C LYS A 151 73.78 27.72 4.80
N GLN A 152 74.72 27.10 5.51
CA GLN A 152 75.68 27.79 6.35
C GLN A 152 77.00 27.94 5.58
N TYR A 153 77.47 29.17 5.46
CA TYR A 153 78.81 29.51 5.01
C TYR A 153 79.50 30.25 6.15
N ASP A 154 80.78 29.97 6.36
CA ASP A 154 81.59 30.75 7.29
C ASP A 154 82.03 32.08 6.65
N GLU A 155 82.54 32.98 7.47
CA GLU A 155 82.96 34.32 7.05
C GLU A 155 84.03 34.24 5.94
N PHE A 156 84.94 33.26 6.04
CA PHE A 156 85.98 33.02 5.05
C PHE A 156 85.40 32.65 3.68
N ALA A 157 84.47 31.69 3.63
CA ALA A 157 83.82 31.27 2.39
C ALA A 157 83.02 32.41 1.76
N ILE A 158 82.30 33.20 2.56
CA ILE A 158 81.54 34.35 2.06
C ILE A 158 82.50 35.38 1.45
N CYS A 159 83.56 35.75 2.18
CA CYS A 159 84.56 36.70 1.69
C CYS A 159 85.23 36.22 0.40
N HIS A 160 85.63 34.94 0.33
CA HIS A 160 86.27 34.38 -0.86
C HIS A 160 85.36 34.28 -2.09
N ILE A 161 84.09 33.90 -1.91
CA ILE A 161 83.15 33.71 -3.02
C ILE A 161 82.65 35.05 -3.57
N THR A 162 82.46 36.04 -2.69
CA THR A 162 81.82 37.31 -3.06
C THR A 162 82.81 38.47 -3.24
N GLY A 163 84.03 38.37 -2.69
CA GLY A 163 84.99 39.48 -2.61
C GLY A 163 84.54 40.61 -1.68
N ALA A 164 83.54 40.36 -0.83
CA ALA A 164 82.97 41.36 0.06
C ALA A 164 83.85 41.65 1.28
N SER A 165 83.61 42.80 1.93
CA SER A 165 84.30 43.19 3.15
C SER A 165 83.91 42.31 4.34
N ASP A 166 84.77 42.22 5.35
CA ASP A 166 84.49 41.53 6.61
C ASP A 166 83.17 41.98 7.25
N ASP A 167 82.89 43.29 7.23
CA ASP A 167 81.67 43.87 7.80
C ASP A 167 80.41 43.38 7.07
N TYR A 168 80.47 43.26 5.74
CA TYR A 168 79.41 42.67 4.96
C TYR A 168 79.22 41.19 5.28
N CYS A 169 80.31 40.43 5.43
CA CYS A 169 80.27 39.01 5.74
C CYS A 169 79.61 38.75 7.11
N LYS A 170 79.91 39.58 8.11
CA LYS A 170 79.27 39.53 9.44
C LYS A 170 77.78 39.85 9.37
N GLY A 171 77.39 40.91 8.66
CA GLY A 171 75.99 41.25 8.45
C GLY A 171 75.19 40.15 7.75
N TRP A 172 75.78 39.45 6.78
CA TRP A 172 75.16 38.27 6.14
C TRP A 172 74.92 37.15 7.15
N ILE A 173 75.93 36.84 7.97
CA ILE A 173 75.86 35.80 9.01
C ILE A 173 74.72 36.11 9.99
N ASP A 174 74.61 37.36 10.45
CA ASP A 174 73.58 37.82 11.37
C ASP A 174 72.17 37.74 10.76
N GLY A 175 72.01 38.20 9.52
CA GLY A 175 70.73 38.10 8.79
C GLY A 175 70.26 36.66 8.63
N ARG A 176 71.17 35.73 8.32
CA ARG A 176 70.88 34.29 8.23
C ARG A 176 70.53 33.67 9.59
N ASN A 177 71.20 34.08 10.68
CA ASN A 177 70.86 33.64 12.03
C ASN A 177 69.48 34.14 12.44
N SER A 178 69.11 35.38 12.06
CA SER A 178 67.75 35.91 12.24
C SER A 178 66.72 35.07 11.47
N ALA A 179 66.97 34.79 10.19
CA ALA A 179 66.08 33.96 9.38
C ALA A 179 65.87 32.56 9.97
N THR A 180 66.92 31.96 10.55
CA THR A 180 66.83 30.68 11.26
C THR A 180 65.93 30.78 12.49
N ASN A 181 66.07 31.85 13.29
CA ASN A 181 65.22 32.08 14.47
C ASN A 181 63.77 32.37 14.11
N ASP A 182 63.53 33.09 13.02
CA ASP A 182 62.18 33.41 12.56
C ASP A 182 61.48 32.17 12.00
N ALA A 183 62.20 31.32 11.27
CA ALA A 183 61.68 30.00 10.85
C ALA A 183 61.28 29.13 12.06
N LYS A 184 62.10 29.13 13.13
CA LYS A 184 61.77 28.43 14.38
C LYS A 184 60.53 28.98 15.06
N LYS A 185 60.40 30.30 15.16
CA LYS A 185 59.19 30.95 15.72
C LYS A 185 57.94 30.62 14.90
N ALA A 186 58.09 30.43 13.59
CA ALA A 186 57.03 29.98 12.69
C ALA A 186 56.75 28.47 12.78
N GLY A 187 57.49 27.71 13.61
CA GLY A 187 57.27 26.30 13.87
C GLY A 187 58.00 25.33 12.95
N PHE A 188 58.96 25.80 12.14
CA PHE A 188 59.77 24.93 11.27
C PHE A 188 61.04 24.45 11.96
N THR A 189 61.41 23.19 11.70
CA THR A 189 62.73 22.63 12.04
C THR A 189 63.75 23.01 10.95
N VAL A 190 65.01 23.27 11.30
CA VAL A 190 66.07 23.65 10.35
C VAL A 190 67.17 22.58 10.33
N GLU A 191 67.65 22.20 9.14
CA GLU A 191 68.68 21.17 8.96
C GLU A 191 70.05 21.61 9.52
N GLY A 192 70.75 20.70 10.21
CA GLY A 192 72.07 20.97 10.78
C GLY A 192 72.04 21.52 12.21
N GLU A 193 70.89 21.42 12.88
CA GLU A 193 70.84 21.23 14.33
C GLU A 193 71.38 19.84 14.74
#